data_AF-A0A838KML0-F1
#
_entry.id   AF-A0A838KML0-F1
#
_cell.length_a   1.000
_cell.length_b   1.000
_cell.length_c   1.000
_cell.angle_alpha   90.00
_cell.angle_beta   90.00
_cell.angle_gamma   90.00
#
_symmetry.space_group_name_H-M   'P 1'
#
loop_
_entity.id
_entity.type
_entity.pdbx_description
1 polymer ?
#
loop_
_entity_poly.entity_id
_entity_poly.type
_entity_poly.pdbx_seq_one_letter_code
_entity_poly.pdbx_strand_id
1 'polypeptide(L)' 'DGQTVTRDLVERLIDEEMHKIEQSVGDEAFGKGRWDDAHSLFSDMALTADFADFLTLPAYEQMP' A
#
# COMPACT_ATOMS: atom_id res chain seq x y z
N ASP A 1 16.56 -13.20 -6.58
CA ASP A 1 17.57 -12.16 -6.89
C ASP A 1 18.47 -11.83 -5.70
N GLY A 2 18.19 -12.35 -4.49
CA GLY A 2 19.08 -12.21 -3.32
C GLY A 2 19.19 -10.78 -2.78
N GLN A 3 18.39 -9.85 -3.29
CA GLN A 3 18.41 -8.45 -2.89
C GLN A 3 17.96 -8.30 -1.43
N THR A 4 18.69 -7.50 -0.66
CA THR A 4 18.30 -7.11 0.70
C THR A 4 17.02 -6.27 0.64
N VAL A 5 16.04 -6.64 1.46
CA VAL A 5 14.80 -5.87 1.60
C VAL A 5 15.06 -4.66 2.48
N THR A 6 14.91 -3.47 1.91
CA THR A 6 15.03 -2.17 2.59
C THR A 6 13.72 -1.40 2.49
N ARG A 7 13.54 -0.37 3.33
CA ARG A 7 12.40 0.55 3.25
C ARG A 7 12.25 1.13 1.84
N ASP A 8 13.31 1.72 1.31
CA ASP A 8 13.32 2.34 -0.02
C ASP A 8 12.95 1.34 -1.14
N LEU A 9 13.34 0.06 -0.97
CA LEU A 9 12.96 -0.99 -1.91
C LEU A 9 11.45 -1.23 -1.86
N VAL A 10 10.88 -1.33 -0.66
CA VAL A 10 9.45 -1.57 -0.47
C VAL A 10 8.63 -0.38 -0.98
N GLU A 11 9.01 0.85 -0.64
CA GLU A 11 8.33 2.07 -1.13
C GLU A 11 8.30 2.12 -2.66
N ARG A 12 9.46 1.90 -3.31
CA ARG A 12 9.53 1.86 -4.78
C ARG A 12 8.65 0.77 -5.37
N LEU A 13 8.63 -0.42 -4.77
CA LEU A 13 7.80 -1.53 -5.27
C LEU A 13 6.31 -1.23 -5.11
N ILE A 14 5.90 -0.59 -4.02
CA ILE A 14 4.50 -0.18 -3.83
C ILE A 14 4.08 0.75 -4.97
N ASP A 15 4.89 1.76 -5.30
CA ASP A 15 4.57 2.71 -6.39
C ASP A 15 4.52 2.01 -7.76
N GLU A 16 5.47 1.10 -8.03
CA GLU A 16 5.47 0.30 -9.27
C GLU A 16 4.21 -0.56 -9.40
N GLU A 17 3.76 -1.20 -8.32
CA GLU A 17 2.54 -2.01 -8.32
C GLU A 17 1.27 -1.16 -8.43
N MET A 18 1.23 0.02 -7.81
CA MET A 18 0.10 0.95 -7.97
C MET A 18 -0.11 1.37 -9.42
N HIS A 19 0.98 1.65 -10.14
CA HIS A 19 0.90 1.97 -11.56
C HIS A 19 0.41 0.79 -12.40
N LYS A 20 0.80 -0.45 -12.06
CA LYS A 20 0.27 -1.65 -12.72
C LYS A 20 -1.22 -1.85 -12.42
N ILE A 21 -1.66 -1.58 -11.19
CA ILE A 21 -3.07 -1.62 -10.82
C ILE A 21 -3.86 -0.63 -11.66
N GLU A 22 -3.42 0.63 -11.74
CA GLU A 22 -4.02 1.68 -12.58
C GLU A 22 -4.18 1.20 -14.04
N GLN A 23 -3.11 0.65 -14.64
CA GLN A 23 -3.17 0.10 -15.99
C GLN A 23 -4.15 -1.08 -16.13
N SER A 24 -4.28 -1.92 -15.10
CA SER A 24 -5.12 -3.12 -15.13
C SER A 24 -6.62 -2.84 -14.94
N VAL A 25 -6.97 -1.89 -14.07
CA VAL A 25 -8.36 -1.54 -13.76
C VAL A 25 -8.88 -0.40 -14.63
N GLY A 26 -7.97 0.39 -15.20
CA GLY A 26 -8.23 1.54 -16.04
C GLY A 26 -8.55 2.81 -15.24
N ASP A 27 -8.23 3.97 -15.83
CA ASP A 27 -8.26 5.29 -15.20
C ASP A 27 -9.62 5.62 -14.53
N GLU A 28 -10.73 5.19 -15.13
CA GLU A 28 -12.07 5.46 -14.58
C GLU A 28 -12.34 4.68 -13.29
N ALA A 29 -11.99 3.39 -13.25
CA ALA A 29 -12.17 2.58 -12.05
C ALA A 29 -11.13 2.94 -10.99
N PHE A 30 -9.92 3.30 -11.42
CA PHE A 30 -8.88 3.79 -10.54
C PHE A 30 -9.31 5.11 -9.88
N GLY A 31 -9.73 6.12 -10.65
CA GLY A 31 -10.15 7.42 -10.11
C GLY A 31 -11.39 7.38 -9.20
N LYS A 32 -12.18 6.30 -9.20
CA LYS A 32 -13.32 6.10 -8.29
C LYS A 32 -12.98 5.28 -7.03
N GLY A 33 -11.81 4.65 -7.00
CA GLY A 33 -11.35 3.84 -5.88
C GLY A 33 -10.66 4.66 -4.79
N ARG A 34 -10.49 4.05 -3.60
CA ARG A 34 -9.74 4.63 -2.47
C ARG A 34 -8.28 4.16 -2.50
N TRP A 35 -7.61 4.34 -3.64
CA TRP A 35 -6.27 3.79 -3.87
C TRP A 35 -5.20 4.54 -3.09
N ASP A 36 -5.33 5.85 -2.91
CA ASP A 36 -4.43 6.65 -2.08
C ASP A 36 -4.51 6.21 -0.60
N ASP A 37 -5.72 5.99 -0.10
CA ASP A 37 -5.92 5.49 1.27
C ASP A 37 -5.33 4.08 1.42
N ALA A 38 -5.53 3.22 0.42
CA ALA A 38 -4.96 1.86 0.42
C ALA A 38 -3.42 1.88 0.36
N HIS A 39 -2.83 2.78 -0.43
CA HIS A 39 -1.38 2.99 -0.49
C HIS A 39 -0.82 3.45 0.85
N SER A 40 -1.43 4.46 1.46
CA SER A 40 -0.99 4.99 2.77
C SER A 40 -1.09 3.91 3.84
N LEU A 41 -2.24 3.24 3.95
CA LEU A 41 -2.46 2.19 4.95
C LEU A 41 -1.47 1.03 4.76
N PHE A 42 -1.26 0.58 3.52
CA PHE A 42 -0.33 -0.51 3.24
C PHE A 42 1.11 -0.11 3.55
N SER A 43 1.53 1.09 3.15
CA SER A 43 2.87 1.61 3.42
C SER A 43 3.14 1.70 4.92
N ASP A 44 2.20 2.23 5.69
CA ASP A 44 2.32 2.33 7.14
C ASP A 44 2.46 0.94 7.79
N MET A 45 1.64 -0.04 7.37
CA MET A 45 1.71 -1.40 7.90
C MET A 45 2.99 -2.15 7.49
N ALA A 46 3.45 -1.98 6.26
CA ALA A 46 4.63 -2.67 5.74
C ALA A 46 5.95 -2.10 6.29
N LEU A 47 5.94 -0.82 6.69
CA LEU A 47 7.14 -0.10 7.05
C LEU A 47 7.20 0.34 8.51
N THR A 48 6.12 0.20 9.28
CA THR A 48 6.17 0.47 10.72
C THR A 48 7.20 -0.44 11.41
N ALA A 49 7.88 0.10 12.42
CA ALA A 49 8.76 -0.68 13.27
C ALA A 49 7.96 -1.61 14.22
N ASP A 50 6.74 -1.20 14.56
CA ASP A 50 5.86 -1.91 15.47
C ASP A 50 4.85 -2.73 14.66
N PHE A 51 5.02 -4.05 14.69
CA PHE A 51 4.13 -4.97 13.99
C PHE A 51 2.80 -5.09 14.74
N ALA A 52 1.72 -4.56 14.16
CA ALA A 52 0.39 -4.71 14.74
C ALA A 52 -0.04 -6.18 14.70
N ASP A 53 -0.57 -6.69 15.81
CA ASP A 53 -1.02 -8.09 15.93
C ASP A 53 -2.07 -8.46 14.87
N PHE A 54 -2.85 -7.47 14.39
CA PHE A 54 -3.83 -7.63 13.33
C PHE A 54 -3.89 -6.41 12.42
N LEU A 55 -3.77 -6.65 11.11
CA LEU A 55 -3.90 -5.66 10.03
C LEU A 55 -5.24 -4.90 10.04
N THR A 56 -6.25 -5.44 10.73
CA THR A 56 -7.57 -4.81 10.82
C THR A 56 -7.60 -3.63 11.79
N LEU A 57 -6.76 -3.59 12.82
CA LEU A 57 -6.84 -2.53 13.84
C LEU A 57 -6.56 -1.13 13.26
N PRO A 58 -5.47 -0.91 12.50
CA PRO A 58 -5.22 0.40 11.87
C PRO A 58 -6.26 0.73 10.79
N ALA A 59 -6.74 -0.29 10.08
CA ALA A 59 -7.76 -0.12 9.04
C ALA A 59 -9.10 0.36 9.59
N TYR A 60 -9.51 -0.15 10.77
CA TYR A 60 -10.75 0.27 11.44
C TYR A 60 -10.68 1.73 11.93
N GLU A 61 -9.52 2.21 12.37
CA GLU A 61 -9.34 3.60 12.82
C GLU A 61 -9.50 4.63 11.68
N GLN A 62 -9.31 4.20 10.43
CA GLN A 62 -9.45 5.04 9.22
C GLN A 62 -10.83 4.94 8.57
N MET A 63 -11.77 4.22 9.18
CA MET A 63 -13.17 4.16 8.72
C MET A 63 -14.00 5.24 9.45
N PRO A 64 -14.92 5.94 8.75
CA PRO A 64 -15.80 6.94 9.33
C PRO A 64 -16.84 6.37 10.31
#